data_AF-A0A0H5DRR8-F1
#
_entry.id   AF-A0A0H5DRR8-F1
#
_cell.length_a   1.000
_cell.length_b   1.000
_cell.length_c   1.000
_cell.angle_alpha   90.00
_cell.angle_beta   90.00
_cell.angle_gamma   90.00
#
_symmetry.space_group_name_H-M   'P 1'
#
loop_
_entity.id
_entity.type
_entity.pdbx_description
1 polymer ?
#
loop_
_entity_poly.entity_id
_entity_poly.type
_entity_poly.pdbx_seq_one_letter_code
_entity_poly.pdbx_strand_id
1 'polypeptide(L)'
;MHTQYIIAFSLYFAVILLIGIFAHRQQNTAQDFIMGGRSLSFWVTAFSAHASDMSAWLFMAFPAAIYLGGMPALWIALGLILGMFLNWQFF
;
A
#
# COMPACT_ATOMS: atom_id res chain seq x y z
N MET A 1 -4.93 30.55 0.75
CA MET A 1 -3.77 29.74 0.33
C MET A 1 -3.86 28.23 0.70
N HIS A 2 -5.05 27.67 1.04
CA HIS A 2 -5.20 26.24 1.36
C HIS A 2 -6.27 25.50 0.55
N THR A 3 -7.09 26.21 -0.23
CA THR A 3 -8.19 25.64 -1.00
C THR A 3 -7.73 24.53 -1.96
N GLN A 4 -6.54 24.68 -2.56
CA GLN A 4 -5.91 23.67 -3.41
C GLN A 4 -5.68 22.31 -2.71
N TYR A 5 -5.28 22.31 -1.44
CA TYR A 5 -5.05 21.07 -0.68
C TYR A 5 -6.37 20.38 -0.34
N ILE A 6 -7.38 21.15 0.03
CA ILE A 6 -8.72 20.62 0.33
C ILE A 6 -9.31 19.99 -0.93
N ILE A 7 -9.21 20.67 -2.07
CA ILE A 7 -9.68 20.14 -3.36
C ILE A 7 -8.96 18.84 -3.72
N ALA A 8 -7.62 18.81 -3.64
CA ALA A 8 -6.84 17.62 -3.95
C ALA A 8 -7.20 16.44 -3.04
N PHE A 9 -7.35 16.69 -1.73
CA PHE A 9 -7.70 15.67 -0.75
C PHE A 9 -9.12 15.13 -0.97
N SER A 10 -10.11 16.02 -1.16
CA SER A 10 -11.48 15.62 -1.46
C SER A 10 -11.58 14.84 -2.77
N LEU A 11 -10.83 15.23 -3.80
CA LEU A 11 -10.78 14.51 -5.07
C LEU A 11 -10.19 13.11 -4.92
N TYR A 12 -9.08 12.98 -4.17
CA TYR A 12 -8.46 11.68 -3.87
C TYR A 12 -9.45 10.73 -3.19
N PHE A 13 -10.16 11.20 -2.16
CA PHE A 13 -11.19 10.41 -1.47
C PHE A 13 -12.35 10.02 -2.41
N ALA A 14 -12.82 10.96 -3.23
CA ALA A 14 -13.88 10.69 -4.19
C ALA A 14 -13.47 9.59 -5.18
N VAL A 15 -12.24 9.63 -5.71
CA VAL A 15 -11.72 8.62 -6.63
C VAL A 15 -11.66 7.24 -5.96
N ILE A 16 -11.12 7.15 -4.74
CA ILE A 16 -11.03 5.87 -4.02
C ILE A 16 -12.42 5.29 -3.73
N LEU A 17 -13.37 6.13 -3.31
CA LEU A 17 -14.75 5.71 -3.08
C LEU A 17 -15.41 5.21 -4.36
N LEU A 18 -15.22 5.89 -5.49
CA LEU A 18 -15.75 5.46 -6.78
C LEU A 18 -15.18 4.09 -7.21
N ILE A 19 -13.89 3.88 -7.03
CA ILE A 19 -13.24 2.58 -7.30
C ILE A 19 -13.84 1.49 -6.40
N GLY A 20 -14.02 1.78 -5.11
CA GLY A 20 -14.61 0.84 -4.15
C GLY A 20 -16.06 0.45 -4.51
N ILE A 21 -16.89 1.44 -4.88
CA ILE A 21 -18.27 1.19 -5.31
C ILE A 21 -18.30 0.37 -6.60
N PHE A 22 -17.43 0.68 -7.57
CA PHE A 22 -17.35 -0.08 -8.81
C PHE A 22 -16.87 -1.53 -8.61
N ALA A 23 -15.90 -1.74 -7.72
CA ALA A 23 -15.44 -3.06 -7.34
C ALA A 23 -16.54 -3.86 -6.65
N HIS A 24 -17.29 -3.24 -5.72
CA HIS A 24 -18.38 -3.88 -4.99
C HIS A 24 -19.46 -4.47 -5.93
N ARG A 25 -19.76 -3.80 -7.05
CA ARG A 25 -20.72 -4.30 -8.04
C ARG A 25 -20.30 -5.61 -8.73
N GLN A 26 -19.03 -6.00 -8.63
CA GLN A 26 -18.49 -7.23 -9.22
C GLN A 26 -18.46 -8.40 -8.22
N GLN A 27 -18.75 -8.17 -6.94
CA GLN A 27 -18.69 -9.19 -5.87
C GLN A 27 -20.09 -9.61 -5.44
N ASN A 28 -20.59 -10.72 -5.99
CA ASN A 28 -21.92 -11.25 -5.69
C ASN A 28 -21.92 -12.33 -4.59
N THR A 29 -20.76 -12.93 -4.28
CA THR A 29 -20.63 -14.02 -3.31
C THR A 29 -19.56 -13.72 -2.26
N ALA A 30 -19.72 -14.24 -1.04
CA ALA A 30 -18.69 -14.14 0.02
C ALA A 30 -17.32 -14.72 -0.41
N GLN A 31 -17.32 -15.76 -1.25
CA GLN A 31 -16.11 -16.33 -1.84
C GLN A 31 -15.43 -15.36 -2.82
N ASP A 32 -16.19 -14.60 -3.61
CA ASP A 32 -15.63 -13.59 -4.53
C ASP A 32 -15.04 -12.41 -3.78
N PHE A 33 -15.62 -12.07 -2.63
CA PHE A 33 -15.09 -11.02 -1.75
C PHE A 33 -13.75 -11.42 -1.12
N ILE A 34 -13.62 -12.66 -0.63
CA ILE A 34 -12.42 -13.13 0.07
C ILE A 34 -11.32 -13.57 -0.91
N MET A 35 -11.68 -14.24 -2.01
CA MET A 35 -10.71 -14.82 -2.97
C MET A 35 -10.55 -14.00 -4.26
N GLY A 36 -11.25 -12.86 -4.39
CA GLY A 36 -11.12 -11.97 -5.55
C GLY A 36 -11.42 -12.64 -6.89
N GLY A 37 -12.30 -13.64 -6.90
CA GLY A 37 -12.68 -14.40 -8.10
C GLY A 37 -11.55 -15.20 -8.75
N ARG A 38 -10.39 -15.37 -8.11
CA ARG A 38 -9.17 -16.01 -8.66
C ARG A 38 -8.67 -15.41 -9.99
N SER A 39 -9.18 -14.25 -10.40
CA SER A 39 -8.83 -13.59 -11.66
C SER A 39 -7.78 -12.49 -11.47
N LEU A 40 -7.42 -12.15 -10.23
CA LEU A 40 -6.39 -11.17 -9.93
C LEU A 40 -5.02 -11.67 -10.40
N SER A 41 -4.41 -10.93 -11.31
CA SER A 41 -3.07 -11.23 -11.80
C SER A 41 -2.06 -11.18 -10.65
N PHE A 42 -1.10 -12.11 -10.68
CA PHE A 42 -0.02 -12.23 -9.71
C PHE A 42 0.61 -10.88 -9.31
N TRP A 43 0.92 -10.04 -10.31
CA TRP A 43 1.50 -8.73 -10.09
C TRP A 43 0.62 -7.82 -9.23
N VAL A 44 -0.70 -7.79 -9.51
CA VAL A 44 -1.65 -6.91 -8.81
C VAL A 44 -1.81 -7.37 -7.36
N THR A 45 -1.90 -8.67 -7.13
CA THR A 45 -1.98 -9.25 -5.78
C THR A 45 -0.72 -8.95 -4.98
N ALA A 46 0.45 -9.08 -5.59
CA ALA A 46 1.72 -8.83 -4.91
C ALA A 46 1.95 -7.34 -4.61
N PHE A 47 1.63 -6.43 -5.54
CA PHE A 47 1.63 -4.99 -5.28
C PHE A 47 0.64 -4.60 -4.17
N SER A 48 -0.55 -5.22 -4.15
CA SER A 48 -1.54 -4.97 -3.09
C SER A 48 -1.07 -5.45 -1.72
N ALA A 49 -0.47 -6.64 -1.65
CA ALA A 49 0.12 -7.15 -0.41
C ALA A 49 1.23 -6.22 0.08
N HIS A 50 2.07 -5.73 -0.83
CA HIS A 50 3.18 -4.87 -0.48
C HIS A 50 2.77 -3.46 -0.07
N ALA A 51 1.76 -2.87 -0.73
CA ALA A 51 1.18 -1.59 -0.32
C ALA A 51 0.54 -1.68 1.08
N SER A 52 0.00 -2.84 1.45
CA SER A 52 -0.57 -3.07 2.77
C SER A 52 0.50 -3.14 3.86
N ASP A 53 1.66 -3.73 3.56
CA ASP A 53 2.80 -3.82 4.49
C ASP A 53 3.52 -2.46 4.62
N MET A 54 3.72 -1.77 3.49
CA MET A 54 4.36 -0.45 3.42
C MET A 54 3.37 0.70 3.61
N SER A 55 2.60 0.66 4.69
CA SER A 55 1.64 1.70 5.04
C SER A 55 2.31 2.92 5.72
N ALA A 56 1.55 3.67 6.51
CA ALA A 56 1.94 4.93 7.17
C ALA A 56 3.29 4.89 7.93
N TRP A 57 3.75 3.69 8.31
CA TRP A 57 5.07 3.45 8.88
C TRP A 57 6.21 4.02 8.02
N LEU A 58 6.22 3.78 6.70
CA LEU A 58 7.35 4.19 5.85
C LEU A 58 7.39 5.71 5.65
N PHE A 59 6.24 6.37 5.66
CA PHE A 59 6.15 7.83 5.46
C PHE A 59 6.38 8.63 6.73
N MET A 60 5.96 8.13 7.90
CA MET A 60 6.06 8.87 9.16
C MET A 60 7.17 8.33 10.07
N ALA A 61 7.20 7.02 10.31
CA ALA A 61 8.09 6.44 11.30
C ALA A 61 9.50 6.22 10.78
N PHE A 62 9.68 5.88 9.50
CA PHE A 62 11.02 5.69 8.92
C PHE A 62 11.85 6.99 8.88
N PRO A 63 11.32 8.15 8.44
CA PRO A 63 12.04 9.41 8.53
C PRO A 63 12.28 9.85 9.97
N ALA A 64 11.33 9.59 10.88
CA ALA A 64 11.51 9.87 12.30
C ALA A 64 12.64 9.02 12.92
N ALA A 65 12.74 7.75 12.55
CA ALA A 65 13.81 6.86 12.97
C ALA A 65 15.18 7.32 12.47
N ILE A 66 15.26 7.84 11.23
CA ILE A 66 16.49 8.44 10.69
C ILE A 66 16.82 9.74 11.41
N TYR A 67 15.82 10.57 11.66
CA TYR A 67 16.01 11.85 12.36
C TYR A 67 16.58 11.64 13.78
N LEU A 68 16.12 10.62 14.50
CA LEU A 68 16.56 10.31 15.86
C LEU A 68 17.84 9.46 15.92
N GLY A 69 17.97 8.48 15.03
CA GLY A 69 19.06 7.49 15.02
C GLY A 69 20.24 7.84 14.11
N GLY A 70 20.12 8.91 13.33
CA GLY A 70 21.13 9.33 12.36
C GLY A 70 21.22 8.43 11.12
N MET A 71 22.27 8.65 10.31
CA MET A 71 22.52 7.89 9.07
C MET A 71 22.52 6.35 9.20
N PRO A 72 22.96 5.74 10.32
CA PRO A 72 22.91 4.28 10.45
C PRO A 72 21.51 3.68 10.31
N ALA A 73 20.44 4.44 10.63
CA ALA A 73 19.07 3.99 10.48
C ALA A 73 18.64 3.77 9.01
N LEU A 74 19.40 4.28 8.03
CA LEU A 74 19.19 3.96 6.60
C LEU A 74 19.33 2.45 6.32
N TRP A 75 20.02 1.72 7.19
CA TRP A 75 20.11 0.26 7.11
C TRP A 75 18.74 -0.42 7.14
N ILE A 76 17.73 0.20 7.76
CA ILE A 76 16.35 -0.32 7.80
C ILE A 76 15.77 -0.38 6.37
N ALA A 77 16.00 0.64 5.52
CA ALA A 77 15.53 0.59 4.13
C ALA A 77 16.23 -0.51 3.32
N LEU A 78 17.55 -0.65 3.47
CA LEU A 78 18.31 -1.71 2.79
C LEU A 78 17.87 -3.10 3.23
N GLY A 79 17.66 -3.29 4.55
CA GLY A 79 17.16 -4.53 5.11
C GLY A 79 15.75 -4.87 4.65
N LEU A 80 14.86 -3.88 4.52
CA LEU A 80 13.50 -4.09 4.01
C LEU A 80 13.50 -4.47 2.52
N ILE A 81 14.29 -3.79 1.69
CA ILE A 81 14.38 -4.10 0.25
C ILE A 81 14.95 -5.51 0.04
N LEU A 82 16.07 -5.83 0.69
CA LEU A 82 16.70 -7.14 0.55
C LEU A 82 15.87 -8.25 1.17
N GLY A 83 15.34 -8.04 2.38
CA GLY A 83 14.49 -9.00 3.07
C GLY A 83 13.22 -9.32 2.26
N MET A 84 12.60 -8.31 1.67
CA MET A 84 11.41 -8.49 0.84
C MET A 84 11.74 -9.18 -0.49
N PHE A 85 12.84 -8.81 -1.14
CA PHE A 85 13.29 -9.49 -2.36
C PHE A 85 13.57 -10.97 -2.12
N LEU A 86 14.26 -11.29 -1.02
CA LEU A 86 14.54 -12.68 -0.64
C LEU A 86 13.25 -13.41 -0.25
N ASN A 87 12.34 -12.77 0.48
CA ASN A 87 11.05 -13.37 0.82
C ASN A 87 10.29 -13.81 -0.43
N TRP A 88 10.21 -12.96 -1.44
CA TRP A 88 9.54 -13.29 -2.71
C TRP A 88 10.26 -14.40 -3.50
N GLN A 89 11.59 -14.40 -3.53
CA GLN A 89 12.33 -15.37 -4.33
C GLN A 89 12.30 -16.79 -3.72
N PHE A 90 12.16 -16.90 -2.39
CA PHE A 90 12.24 -18.16 -1.68
C PHE A 90 10.90 -18.69 -1.13
N PHE A 91 9.86 -17.85 -1.04
CA PHE A 91 8.51 -18.21 -0.55
C PHE A 91 7.43 -17.74 -1.52
#